data_AF-A0A8T1TE51-F1
#
_entry.id   AF-A0A8T1TE51-F1
#
_cell.length_a   1.000
_cell.length_b   1.000
_cell.length_c   1.000
_cell.angle_alpha   90.00
_cell.angle_beta   90.00
_cell.angle_gamma   90.00
#
_symmetry.space_group_name_H-M   'P 1'
#
loop_
_entity.id
_entity.type
_entity.pdbx_description
1 polymer ?
#
loop_
_entity_poly.entity_id
_entity_poly.type
_entity_poly.pdbx_seq_one_letter_code
_entity_poly.pdbx_strand_id
1 'polypeptide(L)'
;KGKVKLVILVLWAVSFASAGPIFVLVGVEHENGTNPLDTNECRATEYAIKSGLLTIMVWTSSVFFFLPVFCLTVLYSLIGRKIWRRKRKNMGPNTSIRDKNNKQTVKMLAVVVFAFILCWLPFHVGRYLFSKSFEAGSLEIAVISQYCNLVSFVLFYLSAAINPILYNIMSKKYRVAACR
;
A
#
# COMPACT_ATOMS: atom_id res chain seq x y z
N LYS A 1 -7.20 5.53 25.72
CA LYS A 1 -6.29 6.45 24.98
C LYS A 1 -4.85 5.94 24.95
N GLY A 2 -4.26 5.50 26.07
CA GLY A 2 -2.88 4.97 26.12
C GLY A 2 -2.62 3.76 25.19
N LYS A 3 -3.51 2.75 25.18
CA LYS A 3 -3.35 1.56 24.33
C LYS A 3 -3.25 1.87 22.83
N VAL A 4 -4.05 2.80 22.32
CA VAL A 4 -4.02 3.19 20.89
C VAL A 4 -2.72 3.94 20.56
N LYS A 5 -2.26 4.83 21.45
CA LYS A 5 -0.99 5.53 21.27
C LYS A 5 0.20 4.56 21.25
N LEU A 6 0.18 3.55 22.14
CA LEU A 6 1.21 2.51 22.16
C LEU A 6 1.23 1.71 20.85
N VAL A 7 0.07 1.31 20.33
CA VAL A 7 -0.02 0.61 19.04
C VAL A 7 0.54 1.46 17.91
N ILE A 8 0.20 2.75 17.86
CA ILE A 8 0.75 3.68 16.84
C ILE A 8 2.27 3.79 16.95
N LEU A 9 2.80 3.91 18.16
CA LEU A 9 4.25 4.00 18.39
C LEU A 9 4.98 2.73 17.93
N VAL A 10 4.44 1.55 18.25
CA VAL A 10 4.99 0.27 17.79
C VAL A 10 4.94 0.17 16.27
N LEU A 11 3.83 0.57 15.64
CA LEU A 11 3.72 0.58 14.18
C LEU A 11 4.79 1.46 13.53
N TRP A 12 5.02 2.67 14.05
CA TRP A 12 6.09 3.54 13.57
C TRP A 12 7.48 2.93 13.76
N ALA A 13 7.76 2.34 14.93
CA ALA A 13 9.04 1.69 15.20
C ALA A 13 9.30 0.53 14.22
N VAL A 14 8.30 -0.31 13.98
CA VAL A 14 8.37 -1.40 13.00
C VAL A 14 8.59 -0.84 11.59
N SER A 15 7.86 0.21 11.19
CA SER A 15 8.04 0.86 9.89
C SER A 15 9.45 1.38 9.68
N PHE A 16 10.03 2.09 10.66
CA PHE A 16 11.41 2.58 10.57
C PHE A 16 12.42 1.43 10.52
N ALA A 17 12.25 0.41 11.36
CA ALA A 17 13.13 -0.75 11.36
C ALA A 17 13.09 -1.50 10.02
N SER A 18 11.90 -1.71 9.46
CA SER A 18 11.74 -2.39 8.16
C SER A 18 12.24 -1.56 6.97
N ALA A 19 12.18 -0.23 7.04
CA ALA A 19 12.64 0.67 6.00
C ALA A 19 14.14 1.00 6.11
N GLY A 20 14.76 0.76 7.27
CA GLY A 20 16.18 1.08 7.53
C GLY A 20 17.16 0.56 6.48
N PRO A 21 17.04 -0.68 5.96
CA PRO A 21 17.99 -1.17 4.97
C PRO A 21 17.95 -0.45 3.62
N ILE A 22 16.96 0.41 3.36
CA ILE A 22 16.92 1.28 2.18
C ILE A 22 18.16 2.20 2.14
N PHE A 23 18.67 2.63 3.30
CA PHE A 23 19.87 3.48 3.39
C PHE A 23 21.15 2.79 2.88
N VAL A 24 21.16 1.46 2.82
CA VAL A 24 22.27 0.67 2.24
C VAL A 24 21.93 0.22 0.82
N LEU A 25 20.63 0.06 0.53
CA LEU A 25 20.14 -0.40 -0.76
C LEU A 25 20.35 0.63 -1.88
N VAL A 26 20.08 1.91 -1.61
CA VAL A 26 20.17 2.99 -2.62
C VAL A 26 21.38 3.86 -2.35
N GLY A 27 22.14 4.18 -3.41
CA GLY A 27 23.29 5.06 -3.34
C GLY A 27 23.50 5.80 -4.66
N VAL A 28 24.45 6.74 -4.64
CA VAL A 28 24.93 7.39 -5.85
C VAL A 28 26.07 6.56 -6.41
N GLU A 29 25.88 6.01 -7.61
CA GLU A 29 26.91 5.27 -8.35
C GLU A 29 27.12 5.93 -9.71
N HIS A 30 28.32 5.79 -10.27
CA HIS A 30 28.67 6.26 -11.61
C HIS A 30 29.01 5.07 -12.50
N GLU A 31 28.95 5.25 -13.82
CA GLU A 31 29.38 4.22 -14.76
C GLU A 31 30.91 4.03 -14.70
N ASN A 32 31.39 2.79 -14.87
CA ASN A 32 32.82 2.51 -14.81
C ASN A 32 33.53 3.09 -16.05
N GLY A 33 34.51 3.98 -15.83
CA GLY A 33 35.30 4.57 -16.92
C GLY A 33 34.79 5.92 -17.42
N THR A 34 33.74 6.48 -16.82
CA THR A 34 33.23 7.82 -17.11
C THR A 34 33.56 8.80 -15.99
N ASN A 35 33.43 10.10 -16.28
CA ASN A 35 33.57 11.14 -15.26
C ASN A 35 32.35 11.06 -14.31
N PRO A 36 32.56 11.01 -12.97
CA PRO A 36 31.47 11.02 -11.99
C PRO A 36 30.49 12.17 -12.18
N LEU A 37 30.97 13.36 -12.57
CA LEU A 37 30.12 14.54 -12.75
C LEU A 37 29.08 14.37 -13.86
N ASP A 38 29.35 13.51 -14.85
CA ASP A 38 28.51 13.34 -16.04
C ASP A 38 27.57 12.13 -15.93
N THR A 39 27.83 11.19 -15.01
CA THR A 39 27.17 9.87 -14.95
C THR A 39 26.69 9.44 -13.57
N ASN A 40 26.71 10.34 -12.58
CA ASN A 40 26.16 10.06 -11.26
C ASN A 40 24.65 9.79 -11.33
N GLU A 41 24.25 8.58 -10.94
CA GLU A 41 22.85 8.17 -10.86
C GLU A 41 22.49 7.66 -9.46
N CYS A 42 21.27 7.96 -9.02
CA CYS A 42 20.71 7.38 -7.80
C CYS A 42 20.07 6.04 -8.13
N ARG A 43 20.74 4.95 -7.75
CA ARG A 43 20.35 3.58 -8.11
C ARG A 43 20.57 2.60 -6.96
N ALA A 44 20.06 1.38 -7.14
CA ALA A 44 20.39 0.30 -6.22
C ALA A 44 21.89 0.01 -6.30
N THR A 45 22.56 -0.03 -5.15
CA THR A 45 24.01 -0.23 -5.10
C THR A 45 24.40 -1.61 -5.63
N GLU A 46 25.57 -1.73 -6.21
CA GLU A 46 26.09 -3.00 -6.71
C GLU A 46 26.16 -4.05 -5.58
N TYR A 47 26.54 -3.61 -4.38
CA TYR A 47 26.48 -4.42 -3.16
C TYR A 47 25.06 -4.94 -2.87
N ALA A 48 24.04 -4.08 -2.95
CA ALA A 48 22.66 -4.47 -2.67
C ALA A 48 22.07 -5.46 -3.68
N ILE A 49 22.53 -5.40 -4.94
CA ILE A 49 22.15 -6.36 -5.98
C ILE A 49 22.85 -7.71 -5.72
N LYS A 50 24.18 -7.70 -5.53
CA LYS A 50 24.99 -8.93 -5.34
C LYS A 50 24.66 -9.68 -4.05
N SER A 51 24.39 -8.96 -2.96
CA SER A 51 24.02 -9.54 -1.66
C SER A 51 22.57 -10.06 -1.61
N GLY A 52 21.75 -9.80 -2.63
CA GLY A 52 20.32 -10.13 -2.63
C GLY A 52 19.47 -9.21 -1.75
N LEU A 53 20.03 -8.15 -1.18
CA LEU A 53 19.32 -7.16 -0.36
C LEU A 53 18.15 -6.54 -1.11
N LEU A 54 18.32 -6.23 -2.40
CA LEU A 54 17.26 -5.71 -3.26
C LEU A 54 16.05 -6.66 -3.29
N THR A 55 16.31 -7.95 -3.50
CA THR A 55 15.28 -9.00 -3.55
C THR A 55 14.55 -9.10 -2.21
N ILE A 56 15.29 -9.13 -1.09
CA ILE A 56 14.72 -9.19 0.26
C ILE A 56 13.81 -7.99 0.53
N MET A 57 14.24 -6.78 0.16
CA MET A 57 13.46 -5.55 0.37
C MET A 57 12.18 -5.52 -0.48
N VAL A 58 12.23 -6.04 -1.71
CA VAL A 58 11.06 -6.19 -2.58
C VAL A 58 10.03 -7.16 -1.97
N TRP A 59 10.48 -8.33 -1.51
CA TRP A 59 9.60 -9.31 -0.87
C TRP A 59 9.03 -8.77 0.43
N THR A 60 9.85 -8.10 1.24
CA THR A 60 9.41 -7.45 2.48
C THR A 60 8.29 -6.47 2.18
N SER A 61 8.50 -5.52 1.26
CA SER A 61 7.48 -4.54 0.86
C SER A 61 6.20 -5.21 0.35
N SER A 62 6.33 -6.31 -0.40
CA SER A 62 5.18 -7.07 -0.92
C SER A 62 4.39 -7.75 0.20
N VAL A 63 5.06 -8.36 1.19
CA VAL A 63 4.39 -8.95 2.36
C VAL A 63 3.69 -7.88 3.18
N PHE A 64 4.35 -6.75 3.45
CA PHE A 64 3.76 -5.60 4.15
C PHE A 64 2.55 -5.01 3.44
N PHE A 65 2.41 -5.20 2.14
CA PHE A 65 1.23 -4.80 1.38
C PHE A 65 0.13 -5.88 1.40
N PHE A 66 0.44 -7.10 0.97
CA PHE A 66 -0.56 -8.16 0.78
C PHE A 66 -1.11 -8.72 2.10
N LEU A 67 -0.29 -8.83 3.15
CA LEU A 67 -0.73 -9.38 4.43
C LEU A 67 -1.80 -8.48 5.08
N PRO A 68 -1.61 -7.15 5.22
CA PRO A 68 -2.68 -6.27 5.71
C PRO A 68 -3.92 -6.29 4.81
N VAL A 69 -3.77 -6.29 3.48
CA VAL A 69 -4.90 -6.38 2.55
C VAL A 69 -5.72 -7.65 2.77
N PHE A 70 -5.05 -8.79 2.93
CA PHE A 70 -5.71 -10.06 3.23
C PHE A 70 -6.45 -10.02 4.57
N CYS A 71 -5.77 -9.58 5.63
CA CYS A 71 -6.35 -9.45 6.97
C CYS A 71 -7.58 -8.53 6.96
N LEU A 72 -7.49 -7.37 6.31
CA LEU A 72 -8.59 -6.41 6.20
C LEU A 72 -9.77 -7.00 5.43
N THR A 73 -9.50 -7.68 4.30
CA THR A 73 -10.53 -8.36 3.50
C THR A 73 -11.28 -9.41 4.32
N VAL A 74 -10.56 -10.26 5.06
CA VAL A 74 -11.17 -11.28 5.94
C VAL A 74 -11.99 -10.62 7.05
N LEU A 75 -11.42 -9.65 7.76
CA LEU A 75 -12.09 -8.96 8.86
C LEU A 75 -13.39 -8.27 8.40
N TYR A 76 -13.34 -7.49 7.31
CA TYR A 76 -14.53 -6.82 6.79
C TYR A 76 -15.57 -7.79 6.24
N SER A 77 -15.15 -8.92 5.65
CA SER A 77 -16.05 -9.98 5.22
C SER A 77 -16.79 -10.62 6.40
N LEU A 78 -16.08 -10.90 7.51
CA LEU A 78 -16.67 -11.44 8.72
C LEU A 78 -17.63 -10.45 9.40
N ILE A 79 -17.27 -9.16 9.44
CA ILE A 79 -18.14 -8.11 9.96
C ILE A 79 -19.40 -7.98 9.08
N GLY A 80 -19.26 -7.98 7.77
CA GLY A 80 -20.38 -7.95 6.82
C GLY A 80 -21.32 -9.14 7.00
N ARG A 81 -20.77 -10.36 7.10
CA ARG A 81 -21.54 -11.58 7.40
C ARG A 81 -22.27 -11.50 8.74
N LYS A 82 -21.63 -10.97 9.78
CA LYS A 82 -22.22 -10.80 11.10
C LYS A 82 -23.39 -9.80 11.10
N ILE A 83 -23.24 -8.67 10.42
CA ILE A 83 -24.30 -7.68 10.25
C ILE A 83 -25.48 -8.28 9.48
N TRP A 84 -25.21 -9.02 8.39
CA TRP A 84 -26.27 -9.66 7.60
C TRP A 84 -27.05 -10.72 8.39
N ARG A 85 -26.35 -11.55 9.19
CA ARG A 85 -26.98 -12.53 10.08
C ARG A 85 -27.86 -11.88 11.17
N ARG A 86 -27.46 -10.73 11.72
CA ARG A 86 -28.25 -9.99 12.71
C ARG A 86 -29.53 -9.40 12.12
N LYS A 87 -29.45 -8.86 10.89
CA LYS A 87 -30.64 -8.39 10.15
C LYS A 87 -31.67 -9.51 9.95
N ARG A 88 -31.22 -10.72 9.62
CA ARG A 88 -32.10 -11.89 9.42
C ARG A 88 -32.79 -12.38 10.70
N LYS A 89 -32.26 -12.03 11.88
CA LYS A 89 -32.83 -12.40 13.19
C LYS A 89 -33.81 -11.35 13.77
N ASN A 90 -34.24 -10.32 13.01
CA ASN A 90 -35.19 -9.28 13.43
C ASN A 90 -34.89 -8.69 14.84
N MET A 91 -33.64 -8.28 15.10
CA MET A 91 -33.30 -7.61 16.37
C MET A 91 -33.83 -6.17 16.41
N GLY A 92 -34.31 -5.74 17.59
CA GLY A 92 -35.08 -4.50 17.80
C GLY A 92 -34.44 -3.17 17.35
N PRO A 93 -35.19 -2.05 17.42
CA PRO A 93 -34.89 -0.79 16.74
C PRO A 93 -33.52 -0.18 17.06
N ASN A 94 -33.04 -0.28 18.31
CA ASN A 94 -31.71 0.22 18.71
C ASN A 94 -30.55 -0.54 18.04
N THR A 95 -30.75 -1.83 17.74
CA THR A 95 -29.80 -2.67 16.99
C THR A 95 -29.71 -2.22 15.53
N SER A 96 -30.84 -1.78 14.96
CA SER A 96 -30.93 -1.35 13.56
C SER A 96 -30.11 -0.08 13.27
N ILE A 97 -30.08 0.89 14.20
CA ILE A 97 -29.32 2.14 14.03
C ILE A 97 -27.82 1.87 14.14
N ARG A 98 -27.39 1.06 15.13
CA ARG A 98 -25.99 0.65 15.29
C ARG A 98 -25.48 -0.15 14.09
N ASP A 99 -26.30 -1.05 13.56
CA ASP A 99 -25.95 -1.85 12.38
C ASP A 99 -25.90 -1.01 11.09
N LYS A 100 -26.76 0.01 10.93
CA LYS A 100 -26.66 0.99 9.83
C LYS A 100 -25.34 1.77 9.88
N ASN A 101 -24.95 2.27 11.05
CA ASN A 101 -23.68 2.99 11.23
C ASN A 101 -22.48 2.08 10.97
N ASN A 102 -22.49 0.87 11.51
CA ASN A 102 -21.43 -0.12 11.27
C ASN A 102 -21.32 -0.48 9.78
N LYS A 103 -22.45 -0.63 9.08
CA LYS A 103 -22.45 -0.92 7.63
C LYS A 103 -21.87 0.24 6.83
N GLN A 104 -22.14 1.49 7.19
CA GLN A 104 -21.56 2.66 6.54
C GLN A 104 -20.04 2.72 6.77
N THR A 105 -19.57 2.49 8.00
CA THR A 105 -18.14 2.41 8.30
C THR A 105 -17.45 1.28 7.56
N VAL A 106 -18.04 0.07 7.52
CA VAL A 106 -17.49 -1.06 6.77
C VAL A 106 -17.45 -0.77 5.26
N LYS A 107 -18.51 -0.15 4.71
CA LYS A 107 -18.52 0.26 3.30
C LYS A 107 -17.40 1.27 3.01
N MET A 108 -17.21 2.26 3.88
CA MET A 108 -16.13 3.24 3.74
C MET A 108 -14.76 2.56 3.75
N LEU A 109 -14.52 1.70 4.75
CA LEU A 109 -13.25 1.00 4.89
C LEU A 109 -12.99 0.04 3.72
N ALA A 110 -14.02 -0.63 3.20
CA ALA A 110 -13.90 -1.47 2.00
C ALA A 110 -13.50 -0.65 0.76
N VAL A 111 -14.07 0.54 0.56
CA VAL A 111 -13.68 1.43 -0.55
C VAL A 111 -12.24 1.91 -0.39
N VAL A 112 -11.80 2.26 0.83
CA VAL A 112 -10.41 2.64 1.10
C VAL A 112 -9.45 1.49 0.78
N VAL A 113 -9.76 0.26 1.21
CA VAL A 113 -8.94 -0.92 0.89
C VAL A 113 -8.89 -1.17 -0.61
N PHE A 114 -10.03 -1.07 -1.30
CA PHE A 114 -10.09 -1.27 -2.75
C PHE A 114 -9.27 -0.21 -3.50
N ALA A 115 -9.39 1.06 -3.12
CA ALA A 115 -8.60 2.15 -3.68
C ALA A 115 -7.10 1.92 -3.46
N PHE A 116 -6.71 1.48 -2.26
CA PHE A 116 -5.31 1.16 -1.95
C PHE A 116 -4.78 0.02 -2.83
N ILE A 117 -5.56 -1.05 -3.02
CA ILE A 117 -5.20 -2.17 -3.91
C ILE A 117 -4.99 -1.67 -5.34
N LEU A 118 -5.95 -0.92 -5.88
CA LEU A 118 -5.87 -0.39 -7.25
C LEU A 118 -4.66 0.51 -7.45
N CYS A 119 -4.32 1.33 -6.45
CA CYS A 119 -3.20 2.25 -6.57
C CYS A 119 -1.83 1.55 -6.53
N TRP A 120 -1.73 0.43 -5.82
CA TRP A 120 -0.46 -0.27 -5.61
C TRP A 120 -0.28 -1.49 -6.52
N LEU A 121 -1.35 -2.01 -7.13
CA LEU A 121 -1.27 -3.17 -8.01
C LEU A 121 -0.30 -2.96 -9.19
N PRO A 122 -0.29 -1.81 -9.91
CA PRO A 122 0.65 -1.60 -11.01
C PRO A 122 2.11 -1.63 -10.57
N PHE A 123 2.40 -1.24 -9.32
CA PHE A 123 3.75 -1.27 -8.78
C PHE A 123 4.24 -2.72 -8.65
N HIS A 124 3.43 -3.58 -8.04
CA HIS A 124 3.78 -5.00 -7.90
C HIS A 124 3.86 -5.71 -9.25
N VAL A 125 2.95 -5.39 -10.18
CA VAL A 125 2.98 -5.93 -11.55
C VAL A 125 4.24 -5.49 -12.30
N GLY A 126 4.58 -4.20 -12.26
CA GLY A 126 5.79 -3.67 -12.89
C GLY A 126 7.06 -4.33 -12.35
N ARG A 127 7.16 -4.53 -11.03
CA ARG A 127 8.29 -5.24 -10.41
C ARG A 127 8.38 -6.71 -10.82
N TYR A 128 7.26 -7.40 -10.92
CA TYR A 128 7.21 -8.78 -11.40
C TYR A 128 7.66 -8.88 -12.87
N LEU A 129 7.15 -8.00 -13.73
CA LEU A 129 7.52 -7.94 -15.14
C LEU A 129 9.00 -7.58 -15.33
N PHE A 130 9.53 -6.64 -14.55
CA PHE A 130 10.95 -6.27 -14.54
C PHE A 130 11.84 -7.47 -14.18
N SER A 131 11.45 -8.27 -13.18
CA SER A 131 12.18 -9.49 -12.84
C SER A 131 12.18 -10.50 -13.99
N LYS A 132 11.10 -10.57 -14.77
CA LYS A 132 10.96 -11.50 -15.91
C LYS A 132 11.66 -11.00 -17.17
N SER A 133 11.79 -9.70 -17.38
CA SER A 133 12.53 -9.17 -18.54
C SER A 133 14.02 -9.54 -18.52
N PHE A 134 14.63 -9.68 -17.35
CA PHE A 134 16.03 -10.16 -17.23
C PHE A 134 16.19 -11.63 -17.62
N GLU A 135 15.18 -12.47 -17.38
CA GLU A 135 15.21 -13.89 -17.75
C GLU A 135 14.89 -14.11 -19.23
N ALA A 136 13.97 -13.33 -19.79
CA ALA A 136 13.45 -13.54 -21.15
C ALA A 136 14.18 -12.75 -22.25
N GLY A 137 14.95 -11.71 -21.91
CA GLY A 137 15.65 -10.86 -22.89
C GLY A 137 14.72 -10.09 -23.85
N SER A 138 13.43 -10.02 -23.56
CA SER A 138 12.42 -9.44 -24.45
C SER A 138 12.27 -7.93 -24.22
N LEU A 139 12.57 -7.14 -25.26
CA LEU A 139 12.41 -5.68 -25.27
C LEU A 139 10.97 -5.24 -24.95
N GLU A 140 9.96 -5.97 -25.42
CA GLU A 140 8.55 -5.66 -25.18
C GLU A 140 8.18 -5.67 -23.68
N ILE A 141 8.65 -6.67 -22.93
CA ILE A 141 8.39 -6.77 -21.49
C ILE A 141 9.08 -5.62 -20.74
N ALA A 142 10.28 -5.20 -21.18
CA ALA A 142 10.98 -4.06 -20.61
C ALA A 142 10.21 -2.75 -20.81
N VAL A 143 9.68 -2.52 -22.02
CA VAL A 143 8.85 -1.33 -22.34
C VAL A 143 7.56 -1.33 -21.50
N ILE A 144 6.86 -2.47 -21.41
CA ILE A 144 5.65 -2.59 -20.58
C ILE A 144 5.98 -2.31 -19.11
N SER A 145 7.10 -2.86 -18.60
CA SER A 145 7.56 -2.60 -17.24
C SER A 145 7.82 -1.11 -16.98
N GLN A 146 8.34 -0.36 -17.96
CA GLN A 146 8.58 1.07 -17.83
C GLN A 146 7.28 1.87 -17.74
N TYR A 147 6.28 1.55 -18.58
CA TYR A 147 4.95 2.16 -18.48
C TYR A 147 4.27 1.80 -17.16
N CYS A 148 4.39 0.55 -16.70
CA CYS A 148 3.90 0.16 -15.37
C CYS A 148 4.58 0.98 -14.27
N ASN A 149 5.89 1.23 -14.33
CA ASN A 149 6.59 2.08 -13.36
C ASN A 149 6.05 3.51 -13.36
N LEU A 150 5.83 4.12 -14.53
CA LEU A 150 5.27 5.47 -14.61
C LEU A 150 3.87 5.56 -14.00
N VAL A 151 2.97 4.64 -14.37
CA VAL A 151 1.61 4.57 -13.83
C VAL A 151 1.64 4.32 -12.32
N SER A 152 2.53 3.45 -11.85
CA SER A 152 2.71 3.15 -10.43
C SER A 152 3.12 4.38 -9.64
N PHE A 153 4.00 5.20 -10.20
CA PHE A 153 4.45 6.43 -9.56
C PHE A 153 3.27 7.38 -9.33
N VAL A 154 2.46 7.62 -10.36
CA VAL A 154 1.25 8.47 -10.25
C VAL A 154 0.27 7.91 -9.23
N LEU A 155 -0.02 6.61 -9.31
CA LEU A 155 -0.97 5.96 -8.42
C LEU A 155 -0.48 5.89 -6.96
N PHE A 156 0.83 5.81 -6.73
CA PHE A 156 1.40 5.89 -5.39
C PHE A 156 1.02 7.21 -4.70
N TYR A 157 1.18 8.34 -5.38
CA TYR A 157 0.74 9.65 -4.85
C TYR A 157 -0.78 9.73 -4.72
N LEU A 158 -1.52 9.18 -5.68
CA LEU A 158 -2.98 9.12 -5.60
C LEU A 158 -3.45 8.34 -4.37
N SER A 159 -2.75 7.27 -3.99
CA SER A 159 -3.09 6.45 -2.82
C SER A 159 -3.07 7.24 -1.51
N ALA A 160 -2.22 8.27 -1.42
CA ALA A 160 -2.19 9.18 -0.28
C ALA A 160 -3.28 10.25 -0.39
N ALA A 161 -3.45 10.85 -1.58
CA ALA A 161 -4.37 11.95 -1.82
C ALA A 161 -5.86 11.55 -1.79
N ILE A 162 -6.19 10.29 -2.10
CA ILE A 162 -7.57 9.81 -2.17
C ILE A 162 -8.21 9.63 -0.79
N ASN A 163 -7.42 9.45 0.28
CA ASN A 163 -7.95 9.16 1.61
C ASN A 163 -8.85 10.29 2.16
N PRO A 164 -8.42 11.57 2.20
CA PRO A 164 -9.29 12.68 2.62
C PRO A 164 -10.55 12.83 1.77
N ILE A 165 -10.44 12.60 0.45
CA ILE A 165 -11.58 12.66 -0.49
C ILE A 165 -12.62 11.60 -0.12
N LEU A 166 -12.19 10.35 0.07
CA LEU A 166 -13.06 9.25 0.48
C LEU A 166 -13.72 9.52 1.84
N TYR A 167 -12.96 10.06 2.80
CA TYR A 167 -13.53 10.41 4.11
C TYR A 167 -14.56 11.53 4.00
N ASN A 168 -14.34 12.56 3.19
CA ASN A 168 -15.31 13.65 3.00
C ASN A 168 -16.62 13.16 2.36
N ILE A 169 -16.52 12.30 1.34
CA ILE A 169 -17.68 11.73 0.64
C ILE A 169 -18.46 10.78 1.57
N MET A 170 -17.76 9.89 2.28
CA MET A 170 -18.39 8.73 2.94
C MET A 170 -18.63 8.89 4.45
N SER A 171 -17.92 9.80 5.13
CA SER A 171 -18.06 10.04 6.57
C SER A 171 -18.74 11.38 6.87
N LYS A 172 -20.01 11.30 7.30
CA LYS A 172 -20.78 12.49 7.73
C LYS A 172 -20.09 13.25 8.86
N LYS A 173 -19.46 12.52 9.80
CA LYS A 173 -18.71 13.12 10.92
C LYS A 173 -17.50 13.91 10.43
N TYR A 174 -16.74 13.34 9.49
CA TYR A 174 -15.56 14.00 8.91
C TYR A 174 -15.98 15.25 8.15
N ARG A 175 -17.01 15.16 7.30
CA ARG A 175 -17.51 16.31 6.54
C ARG A 175 -17.98 17.46 7.43
N VAL A 176 -18.74 17.17 8.49
CA VAL A 176 -19.19 18.22 9.44
C VAL A 176 -18.02 18.86 10.17
N ALA A 177 -16.99 18.09 10.53
CA ALA A 177 -15.79 18.64 11.18
C ALA A 177 -14.92 19.47 10.23
N ALA A 178 -14.86 19.11 8.95
CA ALA A 178 -14.08 19.83 7.94
C ALA A 178 -14.73 21.15 7.47
N CYS A 179 -16.06 21.28 7.63
CA CYS A 179 -16.79 22.51 7.33
C CYS A 179 -16.94 23.46 8.53
N ARG A 180 -16.33 23.12 9.68
CA ARG A 180 -16.20 24.00 10.84
C ARG A 180 -14.84 24.66 10.81
#